data_AF-A0A1H9E956-F1
#
_entry.id   AF-A0A1H9E956-F1
#
_cell.length_a   1.000
_cell.length_b   1.000
_cell.length_c   1.000
_cell.angle_alpha   90.00
_cell.angle_beta   90.00
_cell.angle_gamma   90.00
#
_symmetry.space_group_name_H-M   'P 1'
#
loop_
_entity.id
_entity.type
_entity.pdbx_description
1 polymer ?
#
loop_
_entity_poly.entity_id
_entity_poly.type
_entity_poly.pdbx_seq_one_letter_code
_entity_poly.pdbx_strand_id
1 'polypeptide(L)'
;MPVFLVIPLAKDTAPLNQAVQSMLEEHNRHPLANNRGWLVTYNGTSKELTNHLGVTGQPDGEKSPIGAAIVAPISSYHGRGPNDMWEWLSLKFSQ
;
A
#
# COMPACT_ATOMS: atom_id res chain seq x y z
N MET A 1 -11.59 0.48 -8.80
CA MET A 1 -11.23 1.08 -7.46
C MET A 1 -9.89 1.80 -7.58
N PRO A 2 -9.61 2.90 -6.85
CA PRO A 2 -8.30 3.55 -6.89
C PRO A 2 -7.16 2.62 -6.48
N VAL A 3 -6.03 2.72 -7.18
CA VAL A 3 -4.79 2.03 -6.82
C VAL A 3 -3.88 2.99 -6.08
N PHE A 4 -3.27 2.52 -4.99
CA PHE A 4 -2.32 3.25 -4.17
C PHE A 4 -0.97 2.55 -4.15
N LEU A 5 0.08 3.35 -4.14
CA LEU A 5 1.44 2.94 -3.84
C LEU A 5 1.69 3.18 -2.35
N VAL A 6 2.04 2.12 -1.62
CA VAL A 6 2.37 2.16 -0.19
C VAL A 6 3.86 1.88 -0.02
N ILE A 7 4.63 2.89 0.38
CA ILE A 7 6.10 2.82 0.50
C ILE A 7 6.49 2.94 1.97
N PRO A 8 7.12 1.92 2.58
CA PRO A 8 7.70 2.06 3.91
C PRO A 8 8.87 3.05 3.88
N LEU A 9 8.92 3.94 4.87
CA LEU A 9 10.07 4.80 5.15
C LEU A 9 10.86 4.34 6.39
N ALA A 10 10.27 3.48 7.20
CA ALA A 10 10.95 2.84 8.33
C ALA A 10 11.97 1.81 7.85
N LYS A 11 13.04 1.60 8.63
CA LYS A 11 14.02 0.53 8.37
C LYS A 11 13.40 -0.86 8.52
N ASP A 12 12.55 -1.02 9.52
CA ASP A 12 11.77 -2.23 9.70
C ASP A 12 10.44 -2.10 8.97
N THR A 13 10.26 -2.93 7.94
CA THR A 13 9.05 -2.99 7.11
C THR A 13 8.05 -4.04 7.58
N ALA A 14 8.44 -4.91 8.52
CA ALA A 14 7.61 -6.05 8.93
C ALA A 14 6.23 -5.62 9.48
N PRO A 15 6.12 -4.56 10.31
CA PRO A 15 4.81 -4.10 10.78
C PRO A 15 3.88 -3.68 9.63
N LEU A 16 4.39 -2.96 8.63
CA LEU A 16 3.61 -2.53 7.47
C LEU A 16 3.17 -3.74 6.62
N ASN A 17 4.07 -4.69 6.40
CA ASN A 17 3.74 -5.90 5.65
C ASN A 17 2.64 -6.70 6.34
N GLN A 18 2.73 -6.86 7.65
CA GLN A 18 1.72 -7.55 8.43
C GLN A 18 0.38 -6.81 8.40
N ALA A 19 0.38 -5.48 8.49
CA ALA A 19 -0.84 -4.68 8.38
C ALA A 19 -1.49 -4.83 7.00
N VAL A 20 -0.73 -4.70 5.91
CA VAL A 20 -1.24 -4.90 4.55
C VAL A 20 -1.77 -6.33 4.35
N GLN A 21 -1.11 -7.33 4.92
CA GLN A 21 -1.50 -8.73 4.80
C GLN A 21 -2.74 -9.11 5.62
N SER A 22 -2.93 -8.48 6.78
CA SER A 22 -4.03 -8.80 7.70
C SER A 22 -5.29 -7.97 7.46
N MET A 23 -5.15 -6.72 7.02
CA MET A 23 -6.27 -5.77 6.91
C MET A 23 -6.89 -5.70 5.52
N LEU A 24 -6.13 -6.09 4.49
CA LEU A 24 -6.60 -6.07 3.10
C LEU A 24 -6.87 -7.49 2.60
N GLU A 25 -7.68 -7.63 1.56
CA GLU A 25 -7.87 -8.91 0.89
C GLU A 25 -6.72 -9.19 -0.06
N GLU A 26 -6.35 -10.47 -0.24
CA GLU A 26 -5.20 -10.86 -1.05
C GLU A 26 -5.28 -10.33 -2.49
N HIS A 27 -6.45 -10.40 -3.12
CA HIS A 27 -6.63 -9.91 -4.47
C HIS A 27 -6.55 -8.37 -4.58
N ASN A 28 -6.60 -7.64 -3.47
CA ASN A 28 -6.55 -6.17 -3.42
C ASN A 28 -5.15 -5.62 -3.07
N ARG A 29 -4.14 -6.49 -3.01
CA ARG A 29 -2.74 -6.10 -2.77
C ARG A 29 -1.80 -6.83 -3.72
N HIS A 30 -0.68 -6.18 -4.02
CA HIS A 30 0.44 -6.80 -4.73
C HIS A 30 1.75 -6.32 -4.11
N PRO A 31 2.65 -7.21 -3.68
CA PRO A 31 3.93 -6.80 -3.12
C PRO A 31 4.83 -6.23 -4.21
N LEU A 32 5.65 -5.24 -3.86
CA LEU A 32 6.73 -4.78 -4.72
C LEU A 32 7.99 -5.62 -4.50
N ALA A 33 8.78 -5.78 -5.56
CA ALA A 33 10.04 -6.50 -5.49
C ALA A 33 10.96 -5.95 -4.38
N ASN A 34 11.75 -6.84 -3.78
CA ASN A 34 12.70 -6.52 -2.71
C ASN A 34 12.05 -5.86 -1.49
N ASN A 35 10.79 -6.18 -1.21
CA ASN A 35 10.08 -5.69 -0.03
C ASN A 35 10.05 -4.15 0.07
N ARG A 36 9.92 -3.49 -1.09
CA ARG A 36 9.95 -2.02 -1.22
C ARG A 36 8.59 -1.36 -1.04
N GLY A 37 7.60 -2.13 -0.61
CA GLY A 37 6.23 -1.66 -0.42
C GLY A 37 5.22 -2.48 -1.18
N TRP A 38 4.06 -1.88 -1.43
CA TRP A 38 2.88 -2.55 -1.96
C TRP A 38 2.16 -1.66 -2.97
N LEU A 39 1.52 -2.31 -3.93
CA LEU A 39 0.38 -1.76 -4.65
C LEU A 39 -0.88 -2.26 -3.96
N VAL A 40 -1.84 -1.37 -3.75
CA VAL A 40 -3.09 -1.69 -3.04
C VAL A 40 -4.26 -1.05 -3.75
N THR A 41 -5.34 -1.79 -3.98
CA THR A 41 -6.64 -1.19 -4.31
C THR A 41 -7.43 -0.95 -3.04
N TYR A 42 -7.96 0.26 -2.87
CA TYR A 42 -8.74 0.62 -1.69
C TYR A 42 -9.89 1.55 -2.08
N ASN A 43 -11.08 1.30 -1.54
CA ASN A 43 -12.24 2.15 -1.77
C ASN A 43 -12.23 3.32 -0.78
N GLY A 44 -11.48 4.37 -1.13
CA GLY A 44 -11.35 5.56 -0.30
C GLY A 44 -10.17 6.43 -0.73
N THR A 45 -9.74 7.30 0.15
CA THR A 45 -8.62 8.23 -0.02
C THR A 45 -7.32 7.66 0.56
N SER A 46 -6.19 8.28 0.21
CA SER A 46 -4.90 7.91 0.81
C SER A 46 -4.89 8.10 2.33
N LYS A 47 -5.59 9.13 2.85
CA LYS A 47 -5.73 9.38 4.30
C LYS A 47 -6.52 8.28 5.00
N GLU A 48 -7.60 7.82 4.39
CA GLU A 48 -8.38 6.71 4.95
C GLU A 48 -7.58 5.42 4.92
N LEU A 49 -6.83 5.17 3.84
CA LEU A 49 -5.95 4.00 3.76
C LEU A 49 -4.80 4.06 4.79
N THR A 50 -4.15 5.20 5.00
CA THR A 50 -3.09 5.33 6.03
C THR A 50 -3.65 5.14 7.44
N ASN A 51 -4.84 5.65 7.71
CA ASN A 51 -5.53 5.43 8.98
C ASN A 51 -5.91 3.95 9.16
N HIS A 52 -6.48 3.33 8.11
CA HIS A 52 -6.89 1.94 8.12
C HIS A 52 -5.72 1.00 8.38
N LEU A 53 -4.58 1.26 7.74
CA LEU A 53 -3.35 0.49 7.93
C LEU A 53 -2.68 0.73 9.29
N GLY A 54 -3.07 1.75 10.05
CA GLY A 54 -2.41 2.13 11.31
C GLY A 54 -1.09 2.89 11.13
N VAL A 55 -0.83 3.46 9.94
CA VAL A 55 0.30 4.37 9.70
C VAL A 55 0.02 5.72 10.35
N THR A 56 -1.24 6.18 10.27
CA THR A 56 -1.75 7.40 10.92
C THR A 56 -3.03 7.08 11.70
N GLY A 57 -3.66 8.08 12.32
CA GLY A 57 -4.95 7.93 13.00
C GLY A 57 -4.84 7.58 14.49
N GLN A 58 -3.63 7.57 15.05
CA GLN A 58 -3.39 7.45 16.48
C GLN A 58 -3.72 8.78 17.19
N PRO A 59 -4.04 8.76 18.49
CA PRO A 59 -4.14 9.96 19.32
C PRO A 59 -2.86 10.81 19.29
N ASP A 60 -3.01 12.11 19.55
CA ASP A 60 -1.88 13.05 19.54
C ASP A 60 -0.78 12.62 20.53
N GLY A 61 0.45 12.54 20.02
CA GLY A 61 1.62 12.13 20.80
C GLY A 61 1.90 10.63 20.83
N GLU A 62 0.98 9.79 20.34
CA GLU A 62 1.22 8.36 20.20
C GLU A 62 2.03 8.04 18.94
N LYS A 63 2.95 7.07 19.06
CA LYS A 63 3.76 6.61 17.93
C LYS A 63 2.94 5.64 17.10
N SER A 64 3.08 5.72 15.77
CA SER A 64 2.54 4.70 14.88
C SER A 64 3.17 3.33 15.21
N PRO A 65 2.36 2.28 15.44
CA PRO A 65 2.88 0.92 15.63
C PRO A 65 3.43 0.32 14.33
N ILE A 66 3.09 0.92 13.18
CA ILE A 66 3.47 0.45 11.85
C ILE A 66 4.77 1.12 11.37
N GLY A 67 5.09 2.29 11.92
CA GLY A 67 6.18 3.13 11.47
C GLY A 67 5.77 4.05 10.31
N ALA A 68 6.73 4.87 9.86
CA ALA A 68 6.49 5.85 8.81
C ALA A 68 6.33 5.18 7.44
N ALA A 69 5.32 5.60 6.67
CA ALA A 69 5.10 5.18 5.29
C ALA A 69 4.46 6.31 4.48
N ILE A 70 4.66 6.29 3.15
CA ILE A 70 3.97 7.15 2.19
C ILE A 70 2.89 6.33 1.49
N VAL A 71 1.68 6.89 1.38
CA VAL A 71 0.60 6.34 0.57
C VAL A 71 0.21 7.37 -0.48
N ALA A 72 0.40 7.01 -1.76
CA ALA A 72 0.13 7.89 -2.88
C ALA A 72 -0.84 7.23 -3.87
N PRO A 73 -1.89 7.93 -4.34
CA PRO A 73 -2.73 7.41 -5.41
C PRO A 73 -1.93 7.34 -6.72
N ILE A 74 -2.17 6.29 -7.49
CA ILE A 74 -1.60 6.12 -8.83
C ILE A 74 -2.68 6.49 -9.84
N SER A 75 -2.43 7.51 -10.65
CA SER A 75 -3.30 7.89 -11.77
C SER A 75 -2.87 7.28 -13.11
N SER A 76 -1.59 6.91 -13.23
CA SER A 76 -1.01 6.28 -14.42
C SER A 76 0.27 5.53 -14.03
N TYR A 77 0.64 4.50 -14.80
CA TYR A 77 1.86 3.72 -14.57
C TYR A 77 2.54 3.37 -15.90
N HIS A 78 3.87 3.29 -15.88
CA HIS A 78 4.71 2.87 -17.00
C HIS A 78 6.09 2.51 -16.46
N GLY A 79 6.79 1.55 -17.07
CA GLY A 79 8.16 1.20 -16.68
C GLY A 79 8.58 -0.20 -17.07
N ARG A 80 9.60 -0.72 -16.37
CA ARG A 80 10.05 -2.11 -16.46
C ARG A 80 9.90 -2.77 -15.10
N GLY A 81 9.43 -4.00 -15.11
CA GLY A 81 9.14 -4.76 -13.89
C GLY A 81 8.63 -6.16 -14.23
N PRO A 82 8.38 -6.98 -13.21
CA PRO A 82 7.79 -8.32 -13.37
C PRO A 82 6.45 -8.28 -14.11
N ASN A 83 6.16 -9.31 -14.92
CA ASN A 83 4.94 -9.38 -15.74
C ASN A 83 3.67 -9.47 -14.88
N ASP A 84 3.71 -10.25 -13.80
CA ASP A 84 2.61 -10.43 -12.85
C ASP A 84 2.15 -9.10 -12.24
N MET A 85 3.09 -8.20 -11.91
CA MET A 85 2.77 -6.86 -11.41
C MET A 85 2.03 -6.02 -12.45
N TRP A 86 2.43 -6.07 -13.73
CA TRP A 86 1.78 -5.33 -14.81
C TRP A 86 0.40 -5.89 -15.15
N GLU A 87 0.27 -7.20 -15.16
CA GLU A 87 -1.02 -7.88 -15.31
C GLU A 87 -1.96 -7.48 -14.17
N TRP A 88 -1.49 -7.49 -12.93
CA TRP A 88 -2.27 -7.05 -11.77
C TRP A 88 -2.73 -5.58 -11.92
N LEU A 89 -1.82 -4.67 -12.27
CA LEU A 89 -2.17 -3.26 -12.49
C LEU A 89 -3.20 -3.09 -13.62
N SER A 90 -3.00 -3.77 -14.75
CA SER A 90 -3.92 -3.73 -15.89
C SER A 90 -5.32 -4.19 -15.49
N LEU A 91 -5.42 -5.27 -14.71
CA LEU A 91 -6.70 -5.76 -14.21
C LEU A 91 -7.37 -4.76 -13.28
N LYS A 92 -6.63 -4.11 -12.37
CA LYS A 92 -7.20 -3.15 -11.41
C LYS A 92 -7.60 -1.82 -12.02
N PHE A 93 -6.90 -1.35 -13.05
CA PHE A 93 -7.26 -0.11 -13.77
C PHE A 93 -8.38 -0.32 -14.80
N SER A 94 -8.65 -1.55 -15.21
CA SER A 94 -9.77 -1.87 -16.11
C SER A 94 -11.11 -2.04 -15.36
N GLN A 95 -11.12 -1.95 -14.02
CA GLN A 95 -12.29 -2.11 -13.13
C GLN A 95 -12.74 -0.80 -12.50
#